data_AF-A0A7S3F7P6-F1
#
_entry.id   AF-A0A7S3F7P6-F1
#
_cell.length_a   1.000
_cell.length_b   1.000
_cell.length_c   1.000
_cell.angle_alpha   90.00
_cell.angle_beta   90.00
_cell.angle_gamma   90.00
#
_symmetry.space_group_name_H-M   'P 1'
#
loop_
_entity.id
_entity.type
_entity.pdbx_description
1 polymer ?
#
loop_
_entity_poly.entity_id
_entity_poly.type
_entity_poly.pdbx_seq_one_letter_code
_entity_poly.pdbx_strand_id
1 'polypeptide(L)'
;AVGAFRCAIEGRDSAFYALASAHHTAKSYYLPALLRPKRAIRGLRLFYGDQCLFVRRDVFQAVGGYDERLALMEDADLCVTAHAHVWRANRGHTNQKAHTSEAVCALLHDAEPVGTSARRFERLGCARTTAVQLLVGAMYAAGCSPERL
;
A
#
# COMPACT_ATOMS: atom_id res chain seq x y z
N ALA A 1 -11.85 4.58 -5.28
CA ALA A 1 -10.38 4.50 -5.32
C ALA A 1 -9.82 4.40 -3.91
N VAL A 2 -8.59 3.88 -3.80
CA VAL A 2 -7.77 3.95 -2.58
C VAL A 2 -6.67 4.99 -2.79
N GLY A 3 -6.41 5.80 -1.78
CA GLY A 3 -5.32 6.75 -1.78
C GLY A 3 -4.48 6.65 -0.50
N ALA A 4 -3.26 7.15 -0.58
CA ALA A 4 -2.36 7.27 0.57
C ALA A 4 -1.39 8.44 0.39
N PHE A 5 -0.76 8.87 1.48
CA PHE A 5 0.29 9.87 1.50
C PHE A 5 1.67 9.21 1.43
N ARG A 6 2.68 9.99 1.07
CA ARG A 6 4.07 9.59 1.36
C ARG A 6 4.27 9.60 2.87
N CYS A 7 5.11 8.70 3.35
CA CYS A 7 5.49 8.64 4.76
C CYS A 7 6.92 9.15 4.92
N ALA A 8 7.13 10.08 5.85
CA ALA A 8 8.43 10.55 6.28
C ALA A 8 8.78 9.91 7.62
N ILE A 9 9.83 9.10 7.63
CA ILE A 9 10.39 8.51 8.84
C ILE A 9 11.25 9.59 9.50
N GLU A 10 10.94 9.90 10.76
CA GLU A 10 11.60 10.95 11.53
C GLU A 10 12.54 10.34 12.59
N GLY A 11 13.79 10.75 12.58
CA GLY A 11 14.79 10.36 13.57
C GLY A 11 16.04 11.24 13.51
N ARG A 12 17.03 10.95 14.38
CA ARG A 12 18.21 11.81 14.59
C ARG A 12 19.13 11.97 13.36
N ASP A 13 19.27 10.94 12.53
CA ASP A 13 20.09 10.98 11.31
C ASP A 13 19.20 11.29 10.09
N SER A 14 19.14 12.55 9.71
CA SER A 14 18.24 13.05 8.67
C SER A 14 18.49 12.44 7.29
N ALA A 15 19.76 12.17 6.92
CA ALA A 15 20.10 11.60 5.62
C ALA A 15 19.68 10.14 5.51
N PHE A 16 19.96 9.35 6.54
CA PHE A 16 19.56 7.96 6.60
C PHE A 16 18.04 7.80 6.57
N TYR A 17 17.31 8.60 7.35
CA TYR A 17 15.85 8.48 7.40
C TYR A 17 15.16 9.04 6.16
N ALA A 18 15.76 9.98 5.44
CA ALA A 18 15.31 10.36 4.10
C ALA A 18 15.39 9.17 3.12
N LEU A 19 16.50 8.41 3.13
CA LEU A 19 16.64 7.19 2.32
C LEU A 19 15.64 6.10 2.75
N ALA A 20 15.45 5.90 4.05
CA ALA A 20 14.45 4.95 4.55
C ALA A 20 13.03 5.33 4.10
N SER A 21 12.70 6.63 4.12
CA SER A 21 11.41 7.17 3.66
C SER A 21 11.22 7.00 2.15
N ALA A 22 12.28 7.23 1.36
CA ALA A 22 12.27 6.99 -0.07
C ALA A 22 12.07 5.50 -0.40
N HIS A 23 12.77 4.60 0.31
CA HIS A 23 12.57 3.16 0.17
C HIS A 23 11.15 2.75 0.59
N HIS A 24 10.61 3.34 1.67
CA HIS A 24 9.24 3.12 2.11
C HIS A 24 8.20 3.52 1.05
N THR A 25 8.47 4.61 0.34
CA THR A 25 7.66 5.02 -0.81
C THR A 25 7.81 4.03 -1.96
N ALA A 26 9.05 3.68 -2.32
CA ALA A 26 9.36 2.79 -3.44
C ALA A 26 8.72 1.39 -3.29
N LYS A 27 8.66 0.83 -2.08
CA LYS A 27 8.03 -0.49 -1.85
C LYS A 27 6.56 -0.54 -2.19
N SER A 28 5.85 0.61 -2.15
CA SER A 28 4.45 0.70 -2.60
C SER A 28 4.29 0.35 -4.09
N TYR A 29 5.38 0.45 -4.86
CA TYR A 29 5.45 0.19 -6.30
C TYR A 29 6.07 -1.16 -6.61
N TYR A 30 7.27 -1.42 -6.09
CA TYR A 30 8.03 -2.60 -6.52
C TYR A 30 7.48 -3.90 -5.91
N LEU A 31 6.89 -3.89 -4.71
CA LEU A 31 6.29 -5.09 -4.13
C LEU A 31 5.12 -5.63 -4.95
N PRO A 32 4.09 -4.84 -5.31
CA PRO A 32 3.06 -5.34 -6.21
C PRO A 32 3.60 -5.68 -7.60
N ALA A 33 4.62 -4.98 -8.10
CA ALA A 33 5.25 -5.33 -9.38
C ALA A 33 5.90 -6.72 -9.35
N LEU A 34 6.58 -7.05 -8.25
CA LEU A 34 7.22 -8.36 -8.05
C LEU A 34 6.20 -9.46 -7.76
N LEU A 35 5.27 -9.22 -6.84
CA LEU A 35 4.40 -10.25 -6.28
C LEU A 35 3.08 -10.41 -7.06
N ARG A 36 2.61 -9.36 -7.74
CA ARG A 36 1.33 -9.33 -8.49
C ARG A 36 1.46 -8.53 -9.80
N PRO A 37 2.40 -8.87 -10.71
CA PRO A 37 2.78 -8.04 -11.86
C PRO A 37 1.60 -7.63 -12.75
N LYS A 38 0.68 -8.57 -13.03
CA LYS A 38 -0.52 -8.30 -13.84
C LYS A 38 -1.41 -7.22 -13.21
N ARG A 39 -1.52 -7.17 -11.88
CA ARG A 39 -2.32 -6.16 -11.17
C ARG A 39 -1.54 -4.85 -11.05
N ALA A 40 -0.22 -4.89 -10.87
CA ALA A 40 0.63 -3.69 -10.83
C ALA A 40 0.60 -2.90 -12.14
N ILE A 41 0.67 -3.57 -13.30
CA ILE A 41 0.50 -2.94 -14.62
C ILE A 41 -0.88 -2.28 -14.74
N ARG A 42 -1.89 -2.82 -14.05
CA ARG A 42 -3.26 -2.29 -13.98
C ARG A 42 -3.44 -1.25 -12.86
N GLY A 43 -2.35 -0.69 -12.33
CA GLY A 43 -2.40 0.38 -11.34
C GLY A 43 -2.53 -0.05 -9.88
N LEU A 44 -2.26 -1.31 -9.54
CA LEU A 44 -2.18 -1.73 -8.13
C LEU A 44 -0.96 -1.08 -7.46
N ARG A 45 -1.19 -0.49 -6.29
CA ARG A 45 -0.18 -0.10 -5.31
C ARG A 45 -0.55 -0.72 -3.97
N LEU A 46 0.45 -1.05 -3.15
CA LEU A 46 0.22 -1.52 -1.79
C LEU A 46 0.64 -0.42 -0.83
N PHE A 47 -0.31 0.02 -0.01
CA PHE A 47 -0.08 1.01 1.02
C PHE A 47 -0.14 0.36 2.40
N TYR A 48 0.46 1.02 3.38
CA TYR A 48 0.53 0.58 4.77
C TYR A 48 -0.02 1.68 5.68
N GLY A 49 -0.46 1.33 6.90
CA GLY A 49 -1.15 2.26 7.79
C GLY A 49 -0.39 3.54 8.14
N ASP A 50 0.95 3.51 8.14
CA ASP A 50 1.79 4.70 8.35
C ASP A 50 1.76 5.71 7.19
N GLN A 51 1.14 5.36 6.07
CA GLN A 51 0.91 6.23 4.92
C GLN A 51 -0.42 6.98 4.98
N CYS A 52 -1.16 6.91 6.09
CA CYS A 52 -2.49 7.52 6.25
C CYS A 52 -3.42 7.16 5.07
N LEU A 53 -3.76 5.88 4.98
CA LEU A 53 -4.61 5.34 3.92
C LEU A 53 -6.02 5.95 4.00
N PHE A 54 -6.56 6.33 2.85
CA PHE A 54 -7.95 6.74 2.70
C PHE A 54 -8.59 6.02 1.52
N VAL A 55 -9.90 5.79 1.60
CA VAL A 55 -10.66 5.05 0.60
C VAL A 55 -12.04 5.67 0.45
N ARG A 56 -12.57 5.69 -0.77
CA ARG A 56 -13.94 6.14 -0.98
C ARG A 56 -14.92 5.24 -0.21
N ARG A 57 -15.88 5.85 0.48
CA ARG A 57 -16.85 5.13 1.34
C ARG A 57 -17.58 4.01 0.61
N ASP A 58 -18.09 4.28 -0.58
CA ASP A 58 -18.82 3.31 -1.39
C ASP A 58 -17.95 2.12 -1.80
N VAL A 59 -16.69 2.37 -2.17
CA VAL A 59 -15.72 1.31 -2.47
C VAL A 59 -15.40 0.48 -1.24
N PHE A 60 -15.16 1.11 -0.08
CA PHE A 60 -14.87 0.42 1.18
C PHE A 60 -16.03 -0.51 1.57
N GLN A 61 -17.26 0.00 1.52
CA GLN A 61 -18.46 -0.80 1.79
C GLN A 61 -18.64 -1.93 0.78
N ALA A 62 -18.41 -1.67 -0.51
CA ALA A 62 -18.59 -2.67 -1.57
C ALA A 62 -17.57 -3.82 -1.50
N VAL A 63 -16.39 -3.61 -0.90
CA VAL A 63 -15.40 -4.68 -0.70
C VAL A 63 -15.48 -5.34 0.68
N GLY A 64 -16.40 -4.91 1.53
CA GLY A 64 -16.61 -5.48 2.86
C GLY A 64 -15.69 -4.91 3.96
N GLY A 65 -14.96 -3.83 3.67
CA GLY A 65 -14.04 -3.21 4.63
C GLY A 65 -12.73 -3.97 4.82
N TYR A 66 -12.18 -3.92 6.05
CA TYR A 66 -10.97 -4.65 6.43
C TYR A 66 -11.29 -6.12 6.72
N ASP A 67 -10.41 -7.04 6.33
CA ASP A 67 -10.52 -8.44 6.75
C ASP A 67 -10.03 -8.59 8.20
N GLU A 68 -10.96 -8.69 9.14
CA GLU A 68 -10.68 -8.78 10.58
C GLU A 68 -9.87 -10.01 10.99
N ARG A 69 -9.73 -11.00 10.09
CA ARG A 69 -8.88 -12.18 10.34
C ARG A 69 -7.41 -11.86 10.15
N LEU A 70 -7.07 -10.82 9.39
CA LEU A 70 -5.71 -10.38 9.15
C LEU A 70 -5.22 -9.51 10.31
N ALA A 71 -4.39 -10.08 11.18
CA ALA A 71 -3.69 -9.31 12.22
C ALA A 71 -2.58 -8.41 11.64
N LEU A 72 -2.12 -8.73 10.42
CA LEU A 72 -1.14 -7.98 9.64
C LEU A 72 -1.55 -7.98 8.18
N MET A 73 -1.16 -6.92 7.46
CA MET A 73 -1.39 -6.74 6.02
C MET A 73 -2.84 -6.42 5.63
N GLU A 74 -3.69 -6.09 6.59
CA GLU A 74 -5.07 -5.64 6.40
C GLU A 74 -5.17 -4.40 5.48
N ASP A 75 -4.24 -3.44 5.62
CA ASP A 75 -4.18 -2.25 4.75
C ASP A 75 -3.83 -2.60 3.31
N ALA A 76 -2.84 -3.48 3.15
CA ALA A 76 -2.40 -3.95 1.84
C ALA A 76 -3.48 -4.83 1.18
N ASP A 77 -4.22 -5.61 1.97
CA ASP A 77 -5.34 -6.39 1.48
C ASP A 77 -6.49 -5.50 1.01
N LEU A 78 -6.83 -4.46 1.77
CA LEU A 78 -7.79 -3.45 1.35
C LEU A 78 -7.39 -2.80 0.02
N CYS A 79 -6.11 -2.52 -0.21
CA CYS A 79 -5.62 -2.05 -1.50
C CYS A 79 -5.90 -3.06 -2.63
N VAL A 80 -5.69 -4.35 -2.39
CA VAL A 80 -5.88 -5.43 -3.36
C VAL A 80 -7.35 -5.64 -3.70
N THR A 81 -8.24 -5.64 -2.69
CA THR A 81 -9.68 -5.87 -2.86
C THR A 81 -10.34 -4.66 -3.53
N ALA A 82 -10.06 -3.45 -3.06
CA ALA A 82 -10.54 -2.21 -3.67
C ALA A 82 -10.01 -2.05 -5.10
N HIS A 83 -8.74 -2.41 -5.36
CA HIS A 83 -8.19 -2.40 -6.72
C HIS A 83 -9.00 -3.26 -7.67
N ALA A 84 -9.29 -4.50 -7.24
CA ALA A 84 -10.01 -5.45 -8.05
C ALA A 84 -11.48 -5.02 -8.27
N HIS A 85 -12.11 -4.35 -7.30
CA HIS A 85 -13.46 -3.81 -7.43
C HIS A 85 -13.51 -2.67 -8.46
N VAL A 86 -12.73 -1.60 -8.24
CA VAL A 86 -12.73 -0.40 -9.10
C VAL A 86 -12.26 -0.73 -10.52
N TRP A 87 -11.24 -1.57 -10.67
CA TRP A 87 -10.75 -1.96 -11.99
C TRP A 87 -11.80 -2.73 -12.81
N ARG A 88 -12.62 -3.58 -12.17
CA ARG A 88 -13.73 -4.27 -12.84
C ARG A 88 -14.84 -3.30 -13.23
N ALA A 89 -15.18 -2.36 -12.36
CA ALA A 89 -16.17 -1.32 -12.65
C ALA A 89 -15.75 -0.45 -13.84
N ASN A 90 -14.47 -0.07 -13.91
CA ASN A 90 -13.92 0.74 -15.02
C ASN A 90 -13.92 -0.02 -16.35
N ARG A 91 -13.83 -1.37 -16.34
CA ARG A 91 -13.91 -2.18 -17.56
C ARG A 91 -15.31 -2.23 -18.19
N GLY A 92 -16.37 -2.05 -17.41
CA GLY A 92 -17.74 -2.05 -17.92
C GLY A 92 -18.15 -0.76 -18.65
N HIS A 93 -17.37 0.32 -18.50
CA HIS A 93 -17.69 1.66 -19.00
C HIS A 93 -17.04 2.01 -20.35
N THR A 94 -16.53 1.03 -21.09
CA THR A 94 -15.72 1.24 -22.32
C THR A 94 -16.46 1.89 -23.50
N ASN A 95 -17.78 2.10 -23.43
CA ASN A 95 -18.58 2.69 -24.53
C ASN A 95 -19.13 4.09 -24.29
N GLN A 96 -18.88 4.73 -23.14
CA GLN A 96 -19.40 6.08 -22.87
C GLN A 96 -18.23 7.02 -22.54
N LYS A 97 -18.12 8.10 -23.35
CA LYS A 97 -17.07 9.13 -23.32
C LYS A 97 -16.46 9.34 -21.93
N ALA A 98 -15.19 8.94 -21.82
CA ALA A 98 -14.37 9.03 -20.63
C ALA A 98 -14.25 10.47 -20.13
N HIS A 99 -15.04 10.82 -19.13
CA HIS A 99 -14.71 11.90 -18.22
C HIS A 99 -14.18 11.25 -16.95
N THR A 100 -12.85 11.24 -16.80
CA THR A 100 -12.05 10.75 -15.66
C THR A 100 -12.09 9.25 -15.38
N SER A 101 -11.12 8.50 -15.93
CA SER A 101 -10.76 7.18 -15.41
C SER A 101 -10.26 7.33 -13.97
N GLU A 102 -11.04 6.87 -12.99
CA GLU A 102 -10.66 6.96 -11.59
C GLU A 102 -9.37 6.15 -11.35
N ALA A 103 -8.32 6.81 -10.85
CA ALA A 103 -7.08 6.14 -10.49
C ALA A 103 -7.40 5.10 -9.41
N VAL A 104 -7.03 3.84 -9.65
CA VAL A 104 -7.46 2.73 -8.80
C VAL A 104 -6.80 2.78 -7.41
N CYS A 105 -5.47 2.96 -7.40
CA CYS A 105 -4.66 3.21 -6.21
C CYS A 105 -3.73 4.41 -6.47
N ALA A 106 -3.86 5.48 -5.69
CA ALA A 106 -3.11 6.73 -5.88
C ALA A 106 -2.22 7.05 -4.66
N LEU A 107 -0.95 7.38 -4.90
CA LEU A 107 -0.07 7.90 -3.87
C LEU A 107 0.09 9.41 -4.10
N LEU A 108 -0.21 10.21 -3.08
CA LEU A 108 -0.13 11.67 -3.14
C LEU A 108 1.33 12.11 -2.99
N HIS A 109 2.03 12.30 -4.10
CA HIS A 109 3.44 12.72 -4.10
C HIS A 109 3.63 14.19 -3.75
N ASP A 110 2.74 15.05 -4.26
CA ASP A 110 2.82 16.51 -4.09
C ASP A 110 2.25 17.00 -2.76
N ALA A 111 1.63 16.10 -1.98
CA ALA A 111 1.17 16.40 -0.63
C ALA A 111 2.34 16.37 0.36
N GLU A 112 2.16 17.10 1.47
CA GLU A 112 3.05 17.01 2.61
C GLU A 112 3.09 15.57 3.14
N PRO A 113 4.28 14.97 3.33
CA PRO A 113 4.39 13.62 3.88
C PRO A 113 3.83 13.53 5.30
N VAL A 114 3.28 12.38 5.65
CA VAL A 114 2.87 12.07 7.02
C VAL A 114 4.09 11.57 7.80
N GLY A 115 4.36 12.20 8.94
CA GLY A 115 5.47 11.83 9.83
C GLY A 115 5.20 10.51 10.57
N THR A 116 6.23 9.67 10.69
CA THR A 116 6.24 8.47 11.53
C THR A 116 7.55 8.33 12.29
N SER A 117 7.50 7.73 13.48
CA SER A 117 8.68 7.55 14.32
C SER A 117 9.64 6.49 13.76
N ALA A 118 10.94 6.81 13.75
CA ALA A 118 12.02 5.87 13.44
C ALA A 118 12.22 4.72 14.46
N ARG A 119 11.42 4.63 15.53
CA ARG A 119 11.61 3.67 16.64
C ARG A 119 11.92 2.24 16.20
N ARG A 120 11.26 1.74 15.15
CA ARG A 120 11.49 0.36 14.64
C ARG A 120 12.87 0.22 14.01
N PHE A 121 13.29 1.22 13.24
CA PHE A 121 14.61 1.30 12.64
C PHE A 121 15.71 1.43 13.71
N GLU A 122 15.49 2.24 14.75
CA GLU A 122 16.42 2.37 15.87
C GLU A 122 16.57 1.06 16.67
N ARG A 123 15.47 0.33 16.87
CA ARG A 123 15.47 -0.91 17.66
C ARG A 123 16.02 -2.12 16.91
N LEU A 124 15.69 -2.27 15.63
CA LEU A 124 16.01 -3.48 14.86
C LEU A 124 17.11 -3.27 13.81
N GLY A 125 17.43 -2.02 13.48
CA GLY A 125 18.23 -1.66 12.31
C GLY A 125 17.41 -1.67 11.01
N CYS A 126 17.86 -0.92 10.01
CA CYS A 126 17.18 -0.81 8.71
C CYS A 126 17.14 -2.12 7.94
N ALA A 127 18.27 -2.84 7.84
CA ALA A 127 18.33 -4.09 7.09
C ALA A 127 17.32 -5.13 7.61
N ARG A 128 17.28 -5.32 8.93
CA ARG A 128 16.34 -6.25 9.57
C ARG A 128 14.90 -5.79 9.43
N THR A 129 14.63 -4.49 9.61
CA THR A 129 13.28 -3.92 9.46
C THR A 129 12.75 -4.14 8.05
N THR A 130 13.57 -3.83 7.04
CA THR A 130 13.25 -4.04 5.63
C THR A 130 13.06 -5.53 5.32
N ALA A 131 13.97 -6.40 5.75
CA ALA A 131 13.87 -7.84 5.51
C ALA A 131 12.58 -8.44 6.11
N VAL A 132 12.23 -8.08 7.35
CA VAL A 132 10.98 -8.51 7.99
C VAL A 132 9.77 -8.05 7.16
N GLN A 133 9.75 -6.79 6.72
CA GLN A 133 8.62 -6.28 5.95
C GLN A 133 8.49 -6.93 4.57
N LEU A 134 9.60 -7.18 3.89
CA LEU A 134 9.61 -7.90 2.61
C LEU A 134 9.14 -9.35 2.79
N LEU A 135 9.59 -10.02 3.85
CA LEU A 135 9.18 -11.40 4.17
C LEU A 135 7.68 -11.48 4.46
N VAL A 136 7.16 -10.61 5.32
CA VAL A 136 5.72 -10.55 5.62
C VAL A 136 4.91 -10.28 4.34
N GLY A 137 5.36 -9.33 3.51
CA GLY A 137 4.74 -9.05 2.21
C GLY A 137 4.73 -10.25 1.26
N ALA A 138 5.83 -11.01 1.21
CA ALA A 138 5.93 -12.21 0.40
C ALA A 138 5.05 -13.35 0.93
N MET A 139 5.01 -13.58 2.24
CA MET A 139 4.12 -14.57 2.87
C MET A 139 2.64 -14.24 2.60
N TYR A 140 2.26 -12.97 2.72
CA TYR A 140 0.91 -12.52 2.37
C TYR A 140 0.60 -12.79 0.88
N ALA A 141 1.53 -12.47 -0.02
CA ALA A 141 1.33 -12.73 -1.45
C ALA A 141 1.27 -14.22 -1.80
N ALA A 142 1.95 -15.08 -1.03
CA ALA A 142 1.88 -16.52 -1.15
C ALA A 142 0.60 -17.14 -0.56
N GLY A 143 -0.27 -16.33 0.08
CA GLY A 143 -1.50 -16.81 0.70
C GLY A 143 -1.27 -17.59 1.99
N CYS A 144 -0.18 -17.30 2.71
CA CYS A 144 0.00 -17.83 4.07
C CYS A 144 -1.19 -17.44 4.95
N SER A 145 -1.56 -18.33 5.88
CA SER A 145 -2.68 -18.05 6.78
C SER A 145 -2.37 -16.85 7.68
N PRO A 146 -3.38 -16.08 8.10
CA PRO A 146 -3.18 -14.86 8.89
C PRO A 146 -2.38 -15.06 10.18
N GLU A 147 -2.49 -16.24 10.80
CA GLU A 147 -1.81 -16.58 12.05
C GLU A 147 -0.30 -16.81 11.86
N ARG A 148 0.14 -16.98 10.61
CA ARG A 148 1.53 -17.22 10.23
C ARG A 148 2.24 -15.97 9.68
N LEU A 149 1.51 -14.87 9.51
CA LEU A 149 2.05 -13.56 9.12
C LEU A 149 2.71 -12.88 10.33
#